data_AF-A0A956ER72-F1
#
_entry.id   AF-A0A956ER72-F1
#
_cell.length_a   1.000
_cell.length_b   1.000
_cell.length_c   1.000
_cell.angle_alpha   90.00
_cell.angle_beta   90.00
_cell.angle_gamma   90.00
#
_symmetry.space_group_name_H-M   'P 1'
#
loop_
_entity.id
_entity.type
_entity.pdbx_description
1 polymer ?
#
loop_
_entity_poly.entity_id
_entity_poly.type
_entity_poly.pdbx_seq_one_letter_code
_entity_poly.pdbx_strand_id
1 'polypeptide(L)'
;MQHVVSQPTPPFKSHSGALEVHQIPAWQDNLIWLIAYGNKQAAVVDGPEADAVLAYCEAHDLTLTTILNTHTHGDHVGINRALAERGLLDGVQVIGPARAAGDVPGLTRGVDDGDSVTLGEVTGQVWLTEGHINGHVSYIFEDLLFCGDTLFAAGCGYL
;
A
#
# COMPACT_ATOMS: atom_id res chain seq x y z
N MET A 1 2.68 6.03 22.50
CA MET A 1 1.64 7.06 22.23
C MET A 1 0.44 6.36 21.64
N GLN A 2 -0.76 6.92 21.80
CA GLN A 2 -1.96 6.43 21.11
C GLN A 2 -1.94 6.97 19.67
N HIS A 3 -2.38 6.16 18.71
CA HIS A 3 -2.50 6.57 17.32
C HIS A 3 -3.53 7.71 17.15
N VAL A 4 -3.29 8.66 16.23
CA VAL A 4 -4.18 9.83 16.01
C VAL A 4 -5.57 9.44 15.50
N VAL A 5 -5.65 8.38 14.70
CA VAL A 5 -6.91 7.70 14.36
C VAL A 5 -7.24 6.71 15.46
N SER A 6 -8.21 7.04 16.30
CA SER A 6 -8.66 6.21 17.43
C SER A 6 -9.81 5.25 17.08
N GLN A 7 -10.53 5.54 15.99
CA GLN A 7 -11.57 4.68 15.42
C GLN A 7 -11.37 4.63 13.91
N PRO A 8 -10.77 3.56 13.37
CA PRO A 8 -10.65 3.37 11.93
C PRO A 8 -12.04 3.36 11.29
N THR A 9 -12.12 3.87 10.06
CA THR A 9 -13.34 3.75 9.28
C THR A 9 -13.66 2.25 9.08
N PRO A 10 -14.92 1.82 9.22
CA PRO A 10 -15.31 0.46 8.88
C PRO A 10 -14.88 0.11 7.44
N PRO A 11 -14.60 -1.18 7.16
CA PRO A 11 -14.25 -1.59 5.81
C PRO A 11 -15.30 -1.16 4.79
N PHE A 12 -14.84 -0.70 3.63
CA PHE A 12 -15.70 -0.19 2.56
C PHE A 12 -15.26 -0.75 1.22
N LYS A 13 -16.17 -0.77 0.25
CA LYS A 13 -15.92 -1.38 -1.06
C LYS A 13 -15.75 -0.32 -2.13
N SER A 14 -14.97 -0.66 -3.15
CA SER A 14 -14.92 0.11 -4.40
C SER A 14 -16.28 0.11 -5.11
N HIS A 15 -16.43 0.96 -6.12
CA HIS A 15 -17.66 1.14 -6.90
C HIS A 15 -18.25 -0.19 -7.41
N SER A 16 -17.43 -1.10 -7.93
CA SER A 16 -17.89 -2.40 -8.42
C SER A 16 -18.14 -3.43 -7.31
N GLY A 17 -17.62 -3.19 -6.11
CA GLY A 17 -17.61 -4.15 -5.01
C GLY A 17 -16.49 -5.20 -5.09
N ALA A 18 -15.63 -5.15 -6.12
CA ALA A 18 -14.57 -6.15 -6.34
C ALA A 18 -13.36 -5.97 -5.41
N LEU A 19 -13.14 -4.76 -4.90
CA LEU A 19 -12.14 -4.45 -3.89
C LEU A 19 -12.82 -4.04 -2.58
N GLU A 20 -12.33 -4.55 -1.45
CA GLU A 20 -12.73 -4.12 -0.11
C GLU A 20 -11.51 -3.57 0.64
N VAL A 21 -11.61 -2.32 1.10
CA VAL A 21 -10.52 -1.58 1.73
C VAL A 21 -10.70 -1.56 3.23
N HIS A 22 -9.61 -1.88 3.93
CA HIS A 22 -9.48 -1.93 5.37
C HIS A 22 -8.38 -0.96 5.80
N GLN A 23 -8.58 -0.29 6.94
CA GLN A 23 -7.60 0.61 7.53
C GLN A 23 -6.92 -0.06 8.72
N ILE A 24 -5.58 -0.10 8.69
CA ILE A 24 -4.78 -0.61 9.80
C ILE A 24 -3.91 0.55 10.32
N PRO A 25 -4.29 1.18 11.44
CA PRO A 25 -3.44 2.17 12.11
C PRO A 25 -2.09 1.58 12.50
N ALA A 26 -1.02 2.32 12.22
CA ALA A 26 0.34 1.92 12.56
C ALA A 26 1.13 3.11 13.11
N TRP A 27 2.05 2.84 14.03
CA TRP A 27 2.85 3.87 14.69
C TRP A 27 2.00 5.00 15.31
N GLN A 28 2.34 6.27 15.08
CA GLN A 28 1.62 7.42 15.67
C GLN A 28 0.48 7.91 14.77
N ASP A 29 0.70 7.94 13.46
CA ASP A 29 -0.22 8.56 12.50
C ASP A 29 -0.23 7.92 11.10
N ASN A 30 0.55 6.87 10.86
CA ASN A 30 0.53 6.16 9.58
C ASN A 30 -0.72 5.28 9.45
N LEU A 31 -1.34 5.30 8.27
CA LEU A 31 -2.40 4.36 7.91
C LEU A 31 -1.88 3.39 6.85
N ILE A 32 -1.88 2.10 7.19
CA ILE A 32 -1.71 1.03 6.23
C ILE A 32 -3.07 0.74 5.59
N TRP A 33 -3.12 0.73 4.26
CA TRP A 33 -4.33 0.36 3.54
C TRP A 33 -4.23 -1.11 3.11
N LEU A 34 -5.11 -1.96 3.64
CA LEU A 34 -5.23 -3.33 3.18
C LEU A 34 -6.41 -3.45 2.21
N ILE A 35 -6.17 -3.98 1.03
CA ILE A 35 -7.15 -4.16 -0.04
C ILE A 35 -7.39 -5.67 -0.20
N ALA A 36 -8.55 -6.14 0.25
CA ALA A 36 -8.99 -7.51 0.01
C ALA A 36 -9.65 -7.63 -1.37
N TYR A 37 -9.32 -8.69 -2.10
CA TYR A 37 -9.85 -8.96 -3.44
C TYR A 37 -9.87 -10.45 -3.78
N GLY A 38 -10.61 -10.81 -4.82
CA GLY A 38 -10.68 -12.17 -5.34
C GLY A 38 -11.06 -13.19 -4.27
N ASN A 39 -10.36 -14.33 -4.25
CA ASN A 39 -10.56 -15.38 -3.24
C ASN A 39 -9.53 -15.25 -2.11
N LYS A 40 -9.85 -14.43 -1.11
CA LYS A 40 -9.05 -14.22 0.12
C LYS A 40 -7.64 -13.64 -0.12
N GLN A 41 -7.41 -12.98 -1.24
CA GLN A 41 -6.13 -12.31 -1.49
C GLN A 41 -6.16 -10.91 -0.88
N ALA A 42 -4.99 -10.43 -0.49
CA ALA A 42 -4.80 -9.09 0.02
C ALA A 42 -3.58 -8.41 -0.61
N ALA A 43 -3.75 -7.14 -0.94
CA ALA A 43 -2.67 -6.20 -1.18
C ALA A 43 -2.58 -5.24 0.01
N VAL A 44 -1.38 -4.77 0.32
CA VAL A 44 -1.20 -3.63 1.22
C VAL A 44 -0.55 -2.47 0.48
N VAL A 45 -1.02 -1.26 0.76
CA VAL A 45 -0.39 -0.02 0.29
C VAL A 45 0.34 0.61 1.46
N ASP A 46 1.65 0.66 1.32
CA ASP A 46 2.61 1.19 2.28
C ASP A 46 2.52 0.59 3.69
N GLY A 47 3.54 0.82 4.49
CA GLY A 47 3.44 0.63 5.93
C GLY A 47 4.77 0.49 6.64
N PRO A 48 4.83 0.89 7.92
CA PRO A 48 6.08 0.94 8.65
C PRO A 48 6.54 -0.41 9.20
N GLU A 49 5.63 -1.37 9.35
CA GLU A 49 5.89 -2.67 9.97
C GLU A 49 4.95 -3.76 9.43
N ALA A 50 5.43 -5.00 9.41
CA ALA A 50 4.65 -6.12 8.88
C ALA A 50 3.73 -6.80 9.92
N ASP A 51 4.00 -6.65 11.22
CA ASP A 51 3.30 -7.44 12.25
C ASP A 51 1.79 -7.15 12.29
N ALA A 52 1.40 -5.88 12.23
CA ALA A 52 -0.01 -5.49 12.20
C ALA A 52 -0.72 -6.03 10.95
N VAL A 53 -0.07 -6.02 9.79
CA VAL A 53 -0.60 -6.56 8.53
C VAL A 53 -0.78 -8.07 8.61
N LEU A 54 0.25 -8.79 9.06
CA LEU A 54 0.21 -10.25 9.16
C LEU A 54 -0.87 -10.71 10.14
N ALA A 55 -0.97 -10.07 11.31
CA ALA A 55 -2.01 -10.35 12.28
C ALA A 55 -3.42 -10.05 11.75
N TYR A 56 -3.59 -8.95 10.99
CA TYR A 56 -4.87 -8.63 10.36
C TYR A 56 -5.23 -9.67 9.30
N CYS A 57 -4.29 -10.06 8.45
CA CYS A 57 -4.50 -11.12 7.46
C CYS A 57 -4.93 -12.43 8.12
N GLU A 58 -4.26 -12.85 9.20
CA GLU A 58 -4.62 -14.07 9.95
C GLU A 58 -6.03 -13.98 10.54
N ALA A 59 -6.37 -12.87 11.22
CA ALA A 59 -7.66 -12.69 11.86
C ALA A 59 -8.84 -12.65 10.87
N HIS A 60 -8.58 -12.24 9.63
CA HIS A 60 -9.58 -12.08 8.58
C HIS A 60 -9.54 -13.18 7.51
N ASP A 61 -8.72 -14.23 7.69
CA ASP A 61 -8.55 -15.32 6.74
C ASP A 61 -8.18 -14.81 5.33
N LEU A 62 -7.23 -13.87 5.29
CA LEU A 62 -6.66 -13.28 4.09
C LEU A 62 -5.20 -13.71 3.90
N THR A 63 -4.76 -13.76 2.65
CA THR A 63 -3.39 -14.08 2.25
C THR A 63 -2.77 -12.85 1.60
N LEU A 64 -1.71 -12.31 2.19
CA LEU A 64 -0.94 -11.22 1.60
C LEU A 64 -0.23 -11.72 0.34
N THR A 65 -0.59 -11.16 -0.82
CA THR A 65 -0.01 -11.53 -2.12
C THR A 65 0.70 -10.38 -2.81
N THR A 66 0.41 -9.14 -2.41
CA THR A 66 0.94 -7.94 -3.08
C THR A 66 1.25 -6.84 -2.08
N ILE A 67 2.35 -6.12 -2.31
CA ILE A 67 2.67 -4.87 -1.62
C ILE A 67 2.82 -3.79 -2.68
N LEU A 68 2.14 -2.68 -2.48
CA LEU A 68 2.20 -1.49 -3.31
C LEU A 68 2.91 -0.40 -2.51
N ASN A 69 4.01 0.14 -3.04
CA ASN A 69 4.74 1.23 -2.40
C ASN A 69 4.58 2.52 -3.19
N THR A 70 4.07 3.57 -2.54
CA THR A 70 3.90 4.88 -3.18
C THR A 70 5.23 5.60 -3.33
N HIS A 71 6.11 5.47 -2.33
CA HIS A 71 7.45 6.03 -2.30
C HIS A 71 8.36 5.27 -1.33
N THR A 72 9.53 5.84 -1.01
CA THR A 72 10.67 5.10 -0.44
C THR A 72 11.00 5.45 1.02
N HIS A 73 10.21 6.29 1.69
CA HIS A 73 10.42 6.58 3.10
C HIS A 73 10.24 5.32 3.96
N GLY A 74 10.98 5.27 5.07
CA GLY A 74 11.11 4.06 5.89
C GLY A 74 9.79 3.57 6.50
N ASP A 75 8.89 4.50 6.78
CA ASP A 75 7.53 4.26 7.26
C ASP A 75 6.54 3.83 6.16
N HIS A 76 6.95 3.87 4.89
CA HIS A 76 6.17 3.35 3.77
C HIS A 76 6.70 2.02 3.23
N VAL A 77 8.02 1.78 3.29
CA VAL A 77 8.64 0.51 2.83
C VAL A 77 8.98 -0.47 3.95
N GLY A 78 8.57 -0.17 5.18
CA GLY A 78 8.89 -0.95 6.38
C GLY A 78 8.36 -2.38 6.35
N ILE A 79 7.15 -2.60 5.80
CA ILE A 79 6.60 -3.95 5.56
C ILE A 79 7.57 -4.76 4.69
N ASN A 80 8.08 -4.18 3.59
CA ASN A 80 8.95 -4.92 2.67
C ASN A 80 10.22 -5.39 3.39
N ARG A 81 10.86 -4.49 4.15
CA ARG A 81 12.08 -4.80 4.92
C ARG A 81 11.83 -5.93 5.91
N ALA A 82 10.78 -5.80 6.71
CA ALA A 82 10.44 -6.79 7.73
C ALA A 82 10.16 -8.17 7.12
N LEU A 83 9.42 -8.24 6.01
CA LEU A 83 9.16 -9.51 5.33
C LEU A 83 10.42 -10.09 4.66
N ALA A 84 11.28 -9.24 4.09
CA ALA A 84 12.55 -9.68 3.50
C ALA A 84 13.46 -10.31 4.56
N GLU A 85 13.62 -9.65 5.71
CA GLU A 85 14.45 -10.13 6.83
C GLU A 85 13.94 -11.45 7.41
N ARG A 86 12.62 -11.69 7.35
CA ARG A 86 11.98 -12.92 7.82
C ARG A 86 11.93 -14.02 6.76
N GLY A 87 12.37 -13.74 5.53
CA GLY A 87 12.25 -14.69 4.40
C GLY A 87 10.80 -14.95 3.97
N LEU A 88 9.91 -13.97 4.14
CA LEU A 88 8.47 -14.07 3.87
C LEU A 88 8.04 -13.30 2.61
N LEU A 89 8.98 -12.76 1.83
CA LEU A 89 8.67 -12.14 0.54
C LEU A 89 8.48 -13.15 -0.60
N ASP A 90 8.86 -14.40 -0.40
CA ASP A 90 8.70 -15.43 -1.41
C ASP A 90 7.21 -15.60 -1.77
N GLY A 91 6.87 -15.35 -3.03
CA GLY A 91 5.48 -15.40 -3.52
C GLY A 91 4.68 -14.10 -3.34
N VAL A 92 5.25 -13.05 -2.74
CA VAL A 92 4.64 -11.73 -2.62
C VAL A 92 5.16 -10.82 -3.73
N GLN A 93 4.24 -10.22 -4.50
CA GLN A 93 4.61 -9.21 -5.49
C GLN A 93 4.83 -7.85 -4.81
N VAL A 94 6.07 -7.37 -4.79
CA VAL A 94 6.38 -5.99 -4.39
C VAL A 94 6.39 -5.10 -5.62
N ILE A 95 5.47 -4.14 -5.68
CA ILE A 95 5.30 -3.18 -6.77
C ILE A 95 5.54 -1.78 -6.23
N GLY A 96 6.35 -0.98 -6.90
CA GLY A 96 6.74 0.35 -6.42
C GLY A 96 7.39 1.20 -7.50
N PRO A 97 7.82 2.43 -7.17
CA PRO A 97 8.31 3.39 -8.15
C PRO A 97 9.58 2.90 -8.87
N ALA A 98 9.52 2.79 -10.20
CA ALA A 98 10.64 2.38 -11.03
C ALA A 98 11.83 3.36 -10.92
N ARG A 99 11.53 4.65 -10.78
CA ARG A 99 12.53 5.73 -10.68
C ARG A 99 13.37 5.68 -9.41
N ALA A 100 12.90 4.98 -8.38
CA ALA A 100 13.59 4.80 -7.11
C ALA A 100 13.69 3.31 -6.75
N ALA A 101 13.81 2.44 -7.76
CA ALA A 101 13.77 0.99 -7.60
C ALA A 101 14.82 0.44 -6.61
N GLY A 102 15.99 1.08 -6.52
CA GLY A 102 17.05 0.69 -5.60
C GLY A 102 16.71 0.87 -4.12
N ASP A 103 15.70 1.70 -3.81
CA ASP A 103 15.30 2.05 -2.46
C ASP A 103 14.00 1.34 -2.02
N VAL A 104 13.40 0.52 -2.89
CA VAL A 104 12.23 -0.33 -2.59
C VAL A 104 12.70 -1.77 -2.31
N PRO A 105 12.74 -2.21 -1.05
CA PRO A 105 13.28 -3.52 -0.70
C PRO A 105 12.45 -4.66 -1.31
N GLY A 106 13.11 -5.60 -1.98
CA GLY A 106 12.44 -6.76 -2.57
C GLY A 106 11.55 -6.43 -3.77
N LEU A 107 11.71 -5.25 -4.41
CA LEU A 107 10.94 -4.86 -5.60
C LEU A 107 10.94 -5.96 -6.67
N THR A 108 9.74 -6.44 -7.00
CA THR A 108 9.52 -7.43 -8.05
C THR A 108 9.10 -6.78 -9.37
N ARG A 109 8.44 -5.62 -9.31
CA ARG A 109 8.00 -4.85 -10.47
C ARG A 109 8.06 -3.34 -10.21
N GLY A 110 8.93 -2.65 -10.93
CA GLY A 110 8.91 -1.18 -10.98
C GLY A 110 7.75 -0.68 -11.86
N VAL A 111 7.13 0.42 -11.46
CA VAL A 111 6.10 1.15 -12.23
C VAL A 111 6.42 2.63 -12.37
N ASP A 112 6.00 3.25 -13.47
CA ASP A 112 6.12 4.68 -13.76
C ASP A 112 4.76 5.25 -14.24
N ASP A 113 4.75 6.52 -14.64
CA ASP A 113 3.56 7.21 -15.12
C ASP A 113 2.87 6.48 -16.28
N GLY A 114 1.55 6.31 -16.17
CA GLY A 114 0.74 5.67 -17.20
C GLY A 114 0.77 4.15 -17.20
N ASP A 115 1.57 3.52 -16.32
CA ASP A 115 1.51 2.07 -16.12
C ASP A 115 0.18 1.64 -15.46
N SER A 116 -0.04 0.33 -15.44
CA SER A 116 -1.19 -0.28 -14.77
C SER A 116 -0.77 -1.33 -13.73
N VAL A 117 -1.66 -1.59 -12.77
CA VAL A 117 -1.53 -2.65 -11.76
C VAL A 117 -2.86 -3.39 -11.69
N THR A 118 -2.85 -4.72 -11.57
CA THR A 118 -4.08 -5.51 -11.50
C THR A 118 -4.18 -6.23 -10.15
N LEU A 119 -5.31 -6.07 -9.47
CA LEU A 119 -5.69 -6.78 -8.25
C LEU A 119 -6.98 -7.57 -8.53
N GLY A 120 -6.88 -8.90 -8.61
CA GLY A 120 -8.00 -9.74 -9.02
C GLY A 120 -8.47 -9.40 -10.44
N GLU A 121 -9.72 -8.96 -10.57
CA GLU A 121 -10.32 -8.55 -11.85
C GLU A 121 -10.23 -7.04 -12.11
N VAL A 122 -9.71 -6.27 -11.14
CA VAL A 122 -9.65 -4.80 -11.23
C VAL A 122 -8.25 -4.36 -11.66
N THR A 123 -8.18 -3.66 -12.79
CA THR A 123 -6.95 -3.01 -13.26
C THR A 123 -7.00 -1.53 -12.92
N GLY A 124 -6.05 -1.08 -12.11
CA GLY A 124 -5.82 0.30 -11.75
C GLY A 124 -4.73 0.97 -12.59
N GLN A 125 -4.67 2.29 -12.50
CA GLN A 125 -3.68 3.15 -13.14
C GLN A 125 -2.62 3.59 -12.14
N VAL A 126 -1.40 3.81 -12.64
CA VAL A 126 -0.30 4.41 -11.90
C VAL A 126 -0.08 5.82 -12.43
N TRP A 127 -0.13 6.80 -11.54
CA TRP A 127 0.20 8.18 -11.85
C TRP A 127 1.48 8.59 -11.14
N LEU A 128 2.41 9.19 -11.89
CA LEU A 128 3.53 9.86 -11.28
C LEU A 128 3.03 11.13 -10.56
N THR A 129 3.37 11.23 -9.29
CA THR A 129 2.89 12.27 -8.37
C THR A 129 4.05 12.85 -7.59
N GLU A 130 5.04 13.36 -8.32
CA GLU A 130 6.22 13.99 -7.72
C GLU A 130 5.85 15.25 -6.93
N GLY A 131 6.62 15.50 -5.87
CA GLY A 131 6.37 16.56 -4.91
C GLY A 131 7.08 16.23 -3.62
N HIS A 132 6.43 15.41 -2.79
CA HIS A 132 7.00 14.97 -1.51
C HIS A 132 8.38 14.30 -1.65
N ILE A 133 8.54 13.50 -2.71
CA ILE A 133 9.82 12.96 -3.14
C ILE A 133 9.79 12.72 -4.64
N ASN A 134 10.95 12.81 -5.30
CA ASN A 134 11.10 12.45 -6.71
C ASN A 134 10.78 10.96 -6.91
N GLY A 135 10.06 10.65 -7.99
CA GLY A 135 9.58 9.30 -8.27
C GLY A 135 8.39 8.82 -7.44
N HIS A 136 7.77 9.63 -6.58
CA HIS A 136 6.53 9.25 -5.88
C HIS A 136 5.43 8.88 -6.89
N VAL A 137 4.71 7.78 -6.65
CA VAL A 137 3.58 7.31 -7.47
C VAL A 137 2.30 7.16 -6.66
N SER A 138 1.17 7.33 -7.33
CA SER A 138 -0.16 7.10 -6.79
C SER A 138 -0.85 5.98 -7.55
N TYR A 139 -1.63 5.17 -6.86
CA TYR A 139 -2.41 4.07 -7.45
C TYR A 139 -3.90 4.42 -7.45
N ILE A 140 -4.55 4.24 -8.60
CA ILE A 140 -5.97 4.54 -8.77
C ILE A 140 -6.70 3.27 -9.21
N PHE A 141 -7.63 2.81 -8.39
CA PHE A 141 -8.50 1.67 -8.69
C PHE A 141 -9.96 2.11 -8.59
N GLU A 142 -10.66 2.19 -9.73
CA GLU A 142 -12.04 2.69 -9.77
C GLU A 142 -12.18 4.08 -9.12
N ASP A 143 -12.89 4.16 -8.00
CA ASP A 143 -13.12 5.35 -7.18
C ASP A 143 -12.16 5.46 -5.97
N LEU A 144 -11.15 4.60 -5.90
CA LEU A 144 -10.14 4.57 -4.84
C LEU A 144 -8.83 5.22 -5.32
N LEU A 145 -8.30 6.14 -4.52
CA LEU A 145 -6.99 6.77 -4.72
C LEU A 145 -6.09 6.45 -3.52
N PHE A 146 -4.97 5.80 -3.78
CA PHE A 146 -3.88 5.62 -2.83
C PHE A 146 -2.72 6.52 -3.24
N CYS A 147 -2.61 7.67 -2.59
CA CYS A 147 -1.74 8.78 -3.00
C CYS A 147 -0.53 9.02 -2.11
N GLY A 148 -0.26 8.10 -1.17
CA GLY A 148 0.83 8.21 -0.21
C GLY A 148 0.82 9.59 0.45
N ASP A 149 1.97 10.24 0.40
CA ASP A 149 2.17 11.54 1.04
C ASP A 149 2.01 12.71 0.05
N THR A 150 1.47 12.47 -1.15
CA THR A 150 1.20 13.57 -2.10
C THR A 150 0.04 14.44 -1.62
N LEU A 151 -1.06 13.83 -1.16
CA LEU A 151 -2.31 14.51 -0.81
C LEU A 151 -2.84 13.99 0.53
N PHE A 152 -3.21 14.91 1.41
CA PHE A 152 -3.91 14.62 2.65
C PHE A 152 -5.28 15.30 2.68
N ALA A 153 -6.12 14.90 3.64
CA ALA A 153 -7.35 15.63 3.92
C ALA A 153 -7.01 17.09 4.29
N ALA A 154 -7.37 18.02 3.40
CA ALA A 154 -7.08 19.45 3.52
C ALA A 154 -5.58 19.84 3.53
N GLY A 155 -4.69 19.03 2.95
CA GLY A 155 -3.26 19.34 2.88
C GLY A 155 -2.49 18.54 1.83
N CYS A 156 -1.17 18.69 1.81
CA CYS A 156 -0.26 17.94 0.95
C CYS A 156 1.02 17.60 1.72
N GLY A 157 1.81 16.65 1.19
CA GLY A 157 3.13 16.35 1.72
C GLY A 157 4.06 17.55 1.67
N TYR A 158 5.05 17.50 2.56
CA TYR A 158 6.15 18.45 2.56
C TYR A 158 7.10 18.16 1.38
N LEU A 159 7.71 19.20 0.78
CA LEU A 159 8.59 19.08 -0.40
C LEU A 159 10.06 18.82 -0.04
#